data_AF-A0A3D4AM26-F1
#
_entry.id   AF-A0A3D4AM26-F1
#
_cell.length_a   1.000
_cell.length_b   1.000
_cell.length_c   1.000
_cell.angle_alpha   90.00
_cell.angle_beta   90.00
_cell.angle_gamma   90.00
#
_symmetry.space_group_name_H-M   'P 1'
#
loop_
_entity.id
_entity.type
_entity.pdbx_description
1 polymer ?
#
loop_
_entity_poly.entity_id
_entity_poly.type
_entity_poly.pdbx_seq_one_letter_code
_entity_poly.pdbx_strand_id
1 'polypeptide(L)'
;MLKLLKFVLPPLFAGLGIAFLVVFFSPNMRTALLPNVPLPSAMTASHLSFSDAVKRAAPSVVTIFSESISKEPRYKRQNTVQELGSGVIMSPDGYILTNYHVINNADQILVILTDGRRFFDVQLIGFDT
;
A
#
# COMPACT_ATOMS: atom_id res chain seq x y z
N MET A 1 -11.14 29.40 59.35
CA MET A 1 -10.81 29.18 57.93
C MET A 1 -10.64 30.49 57.13
N LEU A 2 -11.60 31.43 57.16
CA LEU A 2 -11.56 32.65 56.33
C LEU A 2 -10.37 33.61 56.59
N LYS A 3 -9.86 33.66 57.83
CA LYS A 3 -8.69 34.49 58.20
C LYS A 3 -7.38 33.99 57.59
N LEU A 4 -7.21 32.66 57.49
CA LEU A 4 -6.04 32.04 56.88
C LEU A 4 -6.03 32.30 55.36
N LEU A 5 -7.19 32.22 54.72
CA LEU A 5 -7.34 32.50 53.29
C LEU A 5 -6.97 33.95 52.96
N LYS A 6 -7.43 34.92 53.76
CA LYS A 6 -7.09 36.35 53.59
C LYS A 6 -5.61 36.66 53.82
N PHE A 7 -4.90 35.82 54.57
CA PHE A 7 -3.46 35.98 54.82
C PHE A 7 -2.61 35.36 53.69
N VAL A 8 -3.03 34.22 53.14
CA VAL A 8 -2.24 33.47 52.14
C VAL A 8 -2.51 33.94 50.70
N LEU A 9 -3.71 34.42 50.37
CA LEU A 9 -4.03 34.86 49.00
C LEU A 9 -3.15 36.03 48.49
N PRO A 10 -2.96 37.13 49.25
CA PRO A 10 -2.20 38.27 48.76
C PRO A 10 -0.74 37.95 48.36
N PRO A 11 0.08 37.26 49.18
CA PRO A 11 1.44 36.90 48.78
C PRO A 11 1.46 35.86 47.66
N LEU A 12 0.47 34.96 47.59
CA LEU A 12 0.35 33.98 46.51
C LEU A 12 0.10 34.66 45.15
N PHE A 13 -0.85 35.59 45.09
CA PHE A 13 -1.15 36.35 43.87
C PHE A 13 -0.04 37.32 43.50
N ALA A 14 0.60 37.97 44.48
CA ALA A 14 1.77 38.81 44.23
C ALA A 14 2.91 37.98 43.63
N GLY A 15 3.19 36.79 44.17
CA GLY A 15 4.19 35.86 43.63
C GLY A 15 3.85 35.37 42.22
N LEU A 16 2.60 34.96 41.98
CA LEU A 16 2.15 34.52 40.66
C LEU A 16 2.24 35.65 39.62
N GLY A 17 1.88 36.88 40.00
CA GLY A 17 1.97 38.06 39.15
C GLY A 17 3.42 38.40 38.77
N ILE A 18 4.33 38.36 39.74
CA ILE A 18 5.77 38.58 39.50
C ILE A 18 6.32 37.48 38.57
N ALA A 19 5.99 36.21 38.83
CA ALA A 19 6.41 35.11 37.98
C ALA A 19 5.90 35.27 36.54
N PHE A 20 4.64 35.67 36.36
CA PHE A 20 4.07 35.96 35.05
C PHE A 20 4.83 37.09 34.34
N LEU A 21 5.15 38.18 35.04
CA LEU A 21 5.86 39.32 34.49
C LEU A 21 7.29 38.94 34.05
N VAL A 22 7.99 38.14 34.87
CA VAL A 22 9.33 37.62 34.56
C VAL A 22 9.30 36.75 33.30
N VAL A 23 8.33 35.83 33.19
CA VAL A 23 8.14 34.98 32.00
C VAL A 23 7.71 35.80 30.78
N PHE A 24 6.92 36.85 30.98
CA PHE A 24 6.48 37.72 29.89
C PHE A 24 7.63 38.55 29.29
N PHE A 25 8.53 39.11 30.11
CA PHE A 25 9.63 39.93 29.58
C PHE A 25 10.90 39.14 29.25
N SER A 26 11.06 37.91 29.77
CA SER A 26 12.25 37.09 29.54
C SER A 26 11.96 35.95 28.55
N PRO A 27 12.28 36.08 27.24
CA PRO A 27 12.03 35.03 26.25
C PRO A 27 12.73 33.70 26.58
N ASN A 28 13.92 33.75 27.21
CA ASN A 28 14.67 32.55 27.60
C ASN A 28 13.94 31.67 28.64
N MET A 29 13.13 32.27 29.53
CA MET A 29 12.35 31.53 30.52
C MET A 29 11.13 30.83 29.89
N ARG A 30 10.59 31.39 28.79
CA ARG A 30 9.48 30.79 28.04
C ARG A 30 9.91 29.48 27.38
N THR A 31 11.13 29.44 26.84
CA THR A 31 11.70 28.24 26.18
C THR A 31 12.03 27.13 27.18
N ALA A 32 12.38 27.47 28.43
CA ALA A 32 12.63 26.50 29.49
C ALA A 32 11.33 25.84 30.02
N LEU A 33 10.21 26.57 30.02
CA LEU A 33 8.90 26.08 30.49
C LEU A 33 8.11 25.31 29.42
N LEU A 34 8.37 25.62 28.15
CA LEU A 34 7.86 24.89 27.00
C LEU A 34 9.03 24.12 26.38
N PRO A 35 9.48 23.00 26.98
CA PRO A 35 10.46 22.17 26.32
C PRO A 35 9.90 21.84 24.94
N ASN A 36 10.69 22.12 23.89
CA ASN A 36 10.46 21.54 22.58
C ASN A 36 10.58 20.02 22.77
N VAL A 37 9.49 19.38 23.17
CA VAL A 37 9.37 17.93 23.08
C VAL A 37 9.37 17.66 21.59
N PRO A 38 10.45 17.10 21.02
CA PRO A 38 10.39 16.67 19.64
C PRO A 38 9.27 15.64 19.63
N LEU A 39 8.16 15.93 18.94
CA LEU A 39 7.19 14.88 18.68
C LEU A 39 7.97 13.73 18.04
N PRO A 40 7.78 12.48 18.49
CA PRO A 40 8.38 11.35 17.81
C PRO A 40 8.02 11.45 16.33
N SER A 41 9.01 11.63 15.46
CA SER A 41 8.84 11.68 13.99
C SER A 41 8.20 10.39 13.44
N ALA A 42 7.99 9.38 14.28
CA ALA A 42 7.23 8.17 14.00
C ALA A 42 5.74 8.42 13.68
N MET A 43 5.16 9.55 14.09
CA MET A 43 3.77 9.90 13.69
C MET A 43 3.69 10.69 12.38
N THR A 44 4.84 10.97 11.73
CA THR A 44 4.93 11.48 10.35
C THR A 44 5.25 10.35 9.37
N ALA A 45 4.86 9.12 9.67
CA ALA A 45 4.54 8.16 8.62
C ALA A 45 3.24 8.62 7.94
N SER A 46 3.34 9.71 7.18
CA SER A 46 2.37 10.11 6.17
C SER A 46 1.96 8.84 5.43
N HIS A 47 0.67 8.47 5.48
CA HIS A 47 0.08 7.31 4.81
C HIS A 47 0.97 6.80 3.67
N LEU A 48 1.81 5.80 3.95
CA LEU A 48 2.75 5.28 2.96
C LEU A 48 1.90 4.60 1.88
N SER A 49 1.76 5.27 0.73
CA SER A 49 0.99 4.76 -0.40
C SER A 49 1.91 3.94 -1.30
N PHE A 50 1.48 2.74 -1.67
CA PHE A 50 2.17 1.92 -2.67
C PHE A 50 1.79 2.27 -4.11
N SER A 51 0.98 3.33 -4.31
CA SER A 51 0.51 3.76 -5.63
C SER A 51 1.65 3.95 -6.64
N ASP A 52 2.80 4.45 -6.20
CA ASP A 52 3.92 4.71 -7.10
C ASP A 52 4.63 3.43 -7.56
N ALA A 53 4.63 2.39 -6.73
CA ALA A 53 5.11 1.08 -7.13
C ALA A 53 4.11 0.41 -8.07
N VAL A 54 2.82 0.44 -7.71
CA VAL A 54 1.74 -0.13 -8.52
C VAL A 54 1.67 0.54 -9.89
N LYS A 55 1.74 1.87 -9.95
CA LYS A 55 1.70 2.63 -11.22
C LYS A 55 2.85 2.26 -12.17
N ARG A 56 4.00 1.86 -11.63
CA ARG A 56 5.16 1.42 -12.42
C ARG A 56 5.07 -0.06 -12.81
N ALA A 57 4.60 -0.93 -11.92
CA ALA A 57 4.63 -2.37 -12.13
C ALA A 57 3.36 -2.94 -12.79
N ALA A 58 2.19 -2.36 -12.52
CA ALA A 58 0.91 -2.88 -12.99
C ALA A 58 0.82 -3.06 -14.51
N PRO A 59 1.35 -2.15 -15.36
CA PRO A 59 1.31 -2.34 -16.82
C PRO A 59 2.02 -3.59 -17.34
N SER A 60 2.94 -4.18 -16.55
CA SER A 60 3.66 -5.40 -16.90
C SER A 60 2.92 -6.67 -16.48
N VAL A 61 1.84 -6.57 -15.71
CA VAL A 61 1.07 -7.73 -15.25
C VAL A 61 -0.07 -8.01 -16.23
N VAL A 62 -0.27 -9.28 -16.55
CA VAL A 62 -1.35 -9.73 -17.45
C VAL A 62 -2.22 -10.76 -16.77
N THR A 63 -3.48 -10.85 -17.22
CA THR A 63 -4.38 -11.95 -16.90
C THR A 63 -4.24 -13.02 -17.96
N ILE A 64 -4.18 -14.28 -17.55
CA ILE A 64 -4.05 -15.43 -18.45
C ILE A 64 -5.25 -16.34 -18.24
N PHE A 65 -5.94 -16.64 -19.33
CA PHE A 65 -7.00 -17.65 -19.39
C PHE A 65 -6.49 -18.79 -20.25
N SER A 66 -6.60 -20.02 -19.77
CA SER A 66 -6.33 -21.22 -20.55
C SER A 66 -7.59 -22.05 -20.67
N GLU A 67 -7.79 -22.64 -21.84
CA GLU A 67 -8.93 -23.51 -22.13
C GLU A 67 -8.42 -24.83 -22.71
N SER A 68 -8.84 -25.95 -22.11
CA SER A 68 -8.64 -27.28 -22.69
C SER A 68 -9.93 -27.73 -23.40
N ILE A 69 -9.82 -28.02 -24.69
CA ILE A 69 -10.90 -28.52 -25.52
C ILE A 69 -10.91 -30.03 -25.40
N SER A 70 -11.86 -30.54 -24.61
CA SER A 70 -12.13 -31.98 -24.59
C SER A 70 -12.50 -32.47 -25.99
N LYS A 71 -11.70 -33.42 -26.51
CA LYS A 71 -11.90 -34.08 -27.81
C LYS A 71 -13.06 -35.09 -27.79
N GLU A 72 -13.76 -35.24 -26.67
CA GLU A 72 -14.86 -36.18 -26.54
C GLU A 72 -16.16 -35.69 -27.22
N PRO A 73 -17.02 -36.62 -27.68
CA PRO A 73 -18.32 -36.30 -28.27
C PRO A 73 -19.18 -35.46 -27.29
N ARG A 74 -20.01 -34.55 -27.81
CA ARG A 74 -20.81 -33.60 -27.00
C ARG A 74 -21.60 -34.23 -25.83
N TYR A 75 -22.03 -35.48 -25.98
CA TYR A 75 -22.79 -36.24 -24.97
C TYR A 75 -21.94 -36.78 -23.81
N LYS A 76 -20.61 -36.77 -23.97
CA LYS A 76 -19.62 -37.16 -22.96
C LYS A 76 -18.69 -36.02 -22.53
N ARG A 77 -18.86 -34.80 -23.07
CA ARG A 77 -18.08 -33.62 -22.66
C ARG A 77 -18.25 -33.38 -21.16
N GLN A 78 -17.35 -33.94 -20.36
CA GLN A 78 -17.09 -33.48 -19.02
C GLN A 78 -16.33 -32.17 -19.18
N ASN A 79 -17.02 -31.09 -18.81
CA ASN A 79 -16.55 -29.75 -18.46
C ASN A 79 -15.22 -29.37 -19.12
N THR A 80 -15.29 -28.46 -20.10
CA THR A 80 -14.12 -27.67 -20.51
C THR A 80 -13.39 -27.18 -19.26
N VAL A 81 -12.14 -27.59 -19.08
CA VAL A 81 -11.31 -27.11 -17.99
C VAL A 81 -10.80 -25.73 -18.39
N GLN A 82 -11.23 -24.72 -17.64
CA GLN A 82 -10.75 -23.35 -17.76
C GLN A 82 -9.89 -23.05 -16.55
N GLU A 83 -8.64 -22.67 -16.78
CA GLU A 83 -7.77 -22.18 -15.72
C GLU A 83 -7.57 -20.66 -15.89
N LEU A 84 -7.50 -19.98 -14.74
CA LEU A 84 -7.28 -18.56 -14.66
C LEU A 84 -6.02 -18.31 -13.85
N GLY A 85 -5.13 -17.50 -14.40
CA GLY A 85 -3.92 -17.09 -13.73
C GLY A 85 -3.48 -15.69 -14.10
N SER A 86 -2.27 -15.36 -13.69
CA SER A 86 -1.60 -14.11 -14.01
C SER A 86 -0.23 -14.42 -14.61
N GLY A 87 0.28 -13.47 -15.37
CA GLY A 87 1.65 -13.51 -15.86
C GLY A 87 2.30 -12.15 -15.79
N VAL A 88 3.61 -12.13 -16.03
CA VAL A 88 4.42 -10.90 -16.06
C VAL A 88 5.14 -10.80 -17.39
N ILE A 89 5.02 -9.65 -18.05
CA ILE A 89 5.75 -9.31 -19.27
C ILE A 89 7.21 -9.01 -18.88
N MET A 90 8.12 -9.83 -19.36
CA MET A 90 9.55 -9.79 -19.01
C MET A 90 10.39 -9.00 -20.02
N SER A 91 9.94 -8.90 -21.28
CA SER A 91 10.62 -8.17 -22.36
C SER A 91 9.63 -7.37 -23.21
N PRO A 92 10.03 -6.23 -23.81
CA PRO A 92 9.24 -5.52 -24.82
C PRO A 92 8.83 -6.38 -26.03
N ASP A 93 9.55 -7.47 -26.29
CA ASP A 93 9.23 -8.42 -27.37
C ASP A 93 7.96 -9.26 -27.08
N GLY A 94 7.39 -9.16 -25.87
CA GLY A 94 6.17 -9.85 -25.49
C GLY A 94 6.38 -11.21 -24.84
N TYR A 95 7.57 -11.50 -24.31
CA TYR A 95 7.80 -12.70 -23.48
C TYR A 95 7.09 -12.56 -22.14
N ILE A 96 6.24 -13.54 -21.81
CA ILE A 96 5.43 -13.56 -20.60
C ILE A 96 5.82 -14.77 -19.75
N LEU A 97 6.05 -14.55 -18.47
CA LEU A 97 6.27 -15.60 -17.49
C LEU A 97 4.99 -15.86 -16.71
N THR A 98 4.62 -17.12 -16.55
CA THR A 98 3.49 -17.60 -15.74
C THR A 98 3.84 -18.91 -15.07
N ASN A 99 2.99 -19.37 -14.16
CA ASN A 99 3.14 -20.69 -13.57
C ASN A 99 2.79 -21.79 -14.56
N TYR A 100 3.54 -22.89 -14.53
CA TYR A 100 3.30 -24.05 -15.39
C TYR A 100 1.88 -24.59 -15.28
N HIS A 101 1.34 -24.69 -14.06
CA HIS A 101 -0.02 -25.20 -13.82
C HIS A 101 -1.13 -24.31 -14.38
N VAL A 102 -0.85 -23.11 -14.88
CA VAL A 102 -1.87 -22.23 -15.52
C VAL A 102 -1.99 -22.52 -17.00
N ILE A 103 -0.93 -23.05 -17.61
CA ILE A 103 -0.83 -23.31 -19.06
C ILE A 103 -0.75 -24.79 -19.38
N ASN A 104 -0.80 -25.65 -18.36
CA ASN A 104 -0.69 -27.09 -18.51
C ASN A 104 -1.94 -27.65 -19.21
N ASN A 105 -1.76 -28.43 -20.28
CA ASN A 105 -2.85 -28.97 -21.11
C ASN A 105 -3.79 -27.92 -21.75
N ALA A 106 -3.35 -26.66 -21.85
CA ALA A 106 -4.11 -25.62 -22.53
C ALA A 106 -4.08 -25.83 -24.05
N ASP A 107 -5.25 -25.98 -24.68
CA ASP A 107 -5.37 -25.97 -26.15
C ASP A 107 -5.43 -24.53 -26.69
N GLN A 108 -5.96 -23.61 -25.89
CA GLN A 108 -5.99 -22.18 -26.19
C GLN A 108 -5.54 -21.36 -24.98
N ILE A 109 -4.78 -20.31 -25.24
CA ILE A 109 -4.33 -19.35 -24.23
C ILE A 109 -4.76 -17.94 -24.67
N LEU A 110 -5.49 -17.25 -23.79
CA LEU A 110 -5.87 -15.86 -23.95
C LEU A 110 -5.14 -15.01 -22.90
N VAL A 111 -4.39 -14.03 -23.38
CA VAL A 111 -3.72 -13.04 -22.54
C VAL A 111 -4.47 -11.71 -22.61
N ILE A 112 -4.77 -11.13 -21.45
CA ILE A 112 -5.42 -9.82 -21.33
C ILE A 112 -4.51 -8.86 -20.56
N LEU A 113 -4.17 -7.73 -21.17
CA LEU A 113 -3.39 -6.67 -20.53
C LEU A 113 -4.28 -5.80 -19.65
N THR A 114 -3.69 -5.07 -18.71
CA THR A 114 -4.44 -4.16 -17.81
C THR A 114 -5.18 -3.04 -18.54
N ASP A 115 -4.78 -2.70 -19.77
CA ASP A 115 -5.45 -1.72 -20.62
C ASP A 115 -6.63 -2.31 -21.44
N GLY A 116 -6.91 -3.61 -21.29
CA GLY A 116 -8.00 -4.31 -21.94
C GLY A 116 -7.66 -4.92 -23.30
N ARG A 117 -6.43 -4.75 -23.81
CA ARG A 117 -5.99 -5.46 -25.03
C ARG A 117 -5.97 -6.96 -24.81
N ARG A 118 -6.37 -7.72 -25.83
CA ARG A 118 -6.54 -9.18 -25.80
C ARG A 118 -5.70 -9.83 -26.89
N PHE A 119 -4.97 -10.87 -26.53
CA PHE A 119 -4.10 -11.62 -27.42
C PHE A 119 -4.48 -13.10 -27.35
N PHE A 120 -4.81 -13.68 -28.51
CA PHE A 120 -5.21 -15.08 -28.67
C PHE A 120 -4.12 -15.93 -29.36
N ASP A 121 -3.18 -15.28 -30.06
CA ASP A 121 -2.06 -15.92 -30.74
C ASP A 121 -0.84 -15.96 -29.81
N VAL A 122 -0.94 -16.78 -28.76
CA VAL A 122 0.08 -16.88 -27.72
C VAL A 122 0.76 -18.24 -27.83
N GLN A 123 2.08 -18.23 -28.00
CA GLN A 123 2.86 -19.45 -28.15
C GLN A 123 3.59 -19.80 -26.85
N LEU A 124 3.53 -21.07 -26.46
CA LEU A 124 4.38 -21.62 -25.41
C LEU A 124 5.81 -21.77 -25.94
N ILE A 125 6.75 -21.01 -25.35
CA ILE A 125 8.17 -21.03 -25.72
C ILE A 125 8.93 -22.16 -25.01
N GLY A 126 8.62 -22.38 -23.74
CA GLY A 126 9.24 -23.40 -22.90
C GLY A 126 8.64 -23.41 -21.49
N PHE A 127 8.94 -24.45 -20.74
CA PHE A 127 8.52 -24.62 -19.36
C PHE A 127 9.55 -25.43 -18.58
N ASP A 128 9.50 -25.32 -17.26
CA ASP A 128 10.28 -26.11 -16.31
C ASP A 128 9.32 -26.78 -15.32
N THR A 129 9.61 -28.04 -14.93
CA THR A 129 8.69 -28.91 -14.15
C THR A 129 9.28 -29.35 -12.84
#